data_AF-A0A9W8EVA8-F1
#
_entry.id   AF-A0A9W8EVA8-F1
#
_cell.length_a   1.000
_cell.length_b   1.000
_cell.length_c   1.000
_cell.angle_alpha   90.00
_cell.angle_beta   90.00
_cell.angle_gamma   90.00
#
_symmetry.space_group_name_H-M   'P 1'
#
loop_
_entity.id
_entity.type
_entity.pdbx_description
1 polymer ?
#
loop_
_entity_poly.entity_id
_entity_poly.type
_entity_poly.pdbx_seq_one_letter_code
_entity_poly.pdbx_strand_id
1 'polypeptide(L)'
;MGHDMQRVPSTTLSGPDSASRPESRHLDAMHTTNDQLLPNGTQAYNGEIAEPWTQNGASGDTNLSGSDAELPQVDAKMIPLSITISRLITYAYTELVTLVDTLPARTDADRRSEILKYTDHMTDMLTKLLVLVRWAKHAPQIQKCQNIIAYLDSQNRYFDCAVDSIYAAFMSMPGVRMRNYDVGNAAEILSTGSYQRLPVAIKRMVPPPKLSKHQVRETLEAISGIIR
;
A
#
# COMPACT_ATOMS: atom_id res chain seq x y z
N MET A 1 -50.10 -3.76 38.15
CA MET A 1 -48.80 -3.41 37.53
C MET A 1 -47.95 -2.71 38.56
N GLY A 2 -46.94 -3.41 39.10
CA GLY A 2 -46.04 -2.88 40.12
C GLY A 2 -44.97 -1.96 39.52
N HIS A 3 -44.79 -0.81 40.14
CA HIS A 3 -43.62 0.04 40.00
C HIS A 3 -42.43 -0.64 40.68
N ASP A 4 -41.31 -0.78 39.98
CA ASP A 4 -40.02 -1.06 40.62
C ASP A 4 -38.98 -0.08 40.11
N MET A 5 -38.39 0.62 41.07
CA MET A 5 -37.47 1.73 40.93
C MET A 5 -36.33 1.41 41.89
N GLN A 6 -35.29 0.72 41.41
CA GLN A 6 -34.10 0.44 42.19
C GLN A 6 -32.87 1.17 41.62
N ARG A 7 -32.40 2.12 42.44
CA ARG A 7 -31.09 2.76 42.45
C ARG A 7 -30.01 1.79 42.91
N VAL A 8 -28.77 2.00 42.45
CA VAL A 8 -27.46 2.20 43.16
C VAL A 8 -26.28 1.62 42.35
N PRO A 9 -24.99 1.97 42.60
CA PRO A 9 -24.38 3.22 43.09
C PRO A 9 -23.12 3.67 42.28
N SER A 10 -22.65 4.88 42.56
CA SER A 10 -21.36 5.44 42.11
C SER A 10 -20.18 4.89 42.92
N THR A 11 -19.08 4.52 42.26
CA THR A 11 -17.79 4.21 42.89
C THR A 11 -16.72 5.18 42.38
N THR A 12 -16.16 5.92 43.33
CA THR A 12 -14.94 6.73 43.26
C THR A 12 -13.69 5.84 43.33
N LEU A 13 -12.58 6.18 42.66
CA LEU A 13 -11.22 6.16 43.26
C LEU A 13 -10.17 6.79 42.32
N SER A 14 -9.42 7.75 42.87
CA SER A 14 -8.00 8.14 42.71
C SER A 14 -7.22 7.94 41.39
N GLY A 15 -6.53 9.00 40.93
CA GLY A 15 -5.37 8.93 40.00
C GLY A 15 -4.05 8.61 40.74
N PRO A 16 -2.86 9.03 40.28
CA PRO A 16 -2.39 9.41 38.93
C PRO A 16 -1.27 8.46 38.42
N ASP A 17 -0.99 8.39 37.11
CA ASP A 17 0.38 8.08 36.69
C ASP A 17 0.72 8.46 35.24
N SER A 18 2.01 8.55 35.04
CA SER A 18 2.82 9.31 34.09
C SER A 18 3.10 8.57 32.79
N ALA A 19 3.59 9.35 31.79
CA ALA A 19 4.34 8.87 30.61
C ALA A 19 3.45 8.22 29.51
N SER A 20 3.60 8.44 28.20
CA SER A 20 4.71 8.91 27.40
C SER A 20 4.17 9.44 26.05
N ARG A 21 4.75 10.54 25.59
CA ARG A 21 4.68 11.03 24.21
C ARG A 21 5.83 10.39 23.41
N PRO A 22 5.62 10.01 22.14
CA PRO A 22 6.68 10.08 21.14
C PRO A 22 6.18 10.90 19.94
N GLU A 23 6.74 12.08 19.68
CA GLU A 23 7.98 12.31 18.92
C GLU A 23 7.77 12.18 17.40
N SER A 24 7.60 13.36 16.82
CA SER A 24 7.64 13.66 15.40
C SER A 24 9.02 13.31 14.84
N ARG A 25 9.07 12.43 13.83
CA ARG A 25 10.28 12.22 13.05
C ARG A 25 10.38 13.25 11.93
N HIS A 26 11.40 14.06 12.07
CA HIS A 26 11.91 15.09 11.18
C HIS A 26 12.32 14.47 9.83
N LEU A 27 11.94 15.18 8.76
CA LEU A 27 12.47 15.04 7.41
C LEU A 27 13.93 15.48 7.40
N ASP A 28 14.83 14.75 6.72
CA ASP A 28 16.02 15.37 6.12
C ASP A 28 16.73 14.49 5.07
N ALA A 29 17.14 15.19 4.01
CA ALA A 29 18.22 14.91 3.03
C ALA A 29 18.02 13.83 1.94
N MET A 30 18.48 13.96 0.69
CA MET A 30 18.69 15.05 -0.29
C MET A 30 19.27 14.40 -1.58
N HIS A 31 18.86 14.90 -2.76
CA HIS A 31 19.52 14.87 -4.09
C HIS A 31 20.00 13.56 -4.74
N THR A 32 19.50 13.28 -5.96
CA THR A 32 20.25 13.46 -7.24
C THR A 32 19.42 13.07 -8.47
N THR A 33 19.29 14.04 -9.37
CA THR A 33 19.10 14.03 -10.84
C THR A 33 18.78 12.72 -11.55
N ASN A 34 17.65 12.68 -12.27
CA ASN A 34 17.66 12.21 -13.65
C ASN A 34 16.62 12.94 -14.51
N ASP A 35 17.12 13.69 -15.50
CA ASP A 35 16.36 14.35 -16.55
C ASP A 35 15.67 13.31 -17.44
N GLN A 36 14.34 13.28 -17.41
CA GLN A 36 13.53 12.82 -18.55
C GLN A 36 12.35 13.77 -18.74
N LEU A 37 12.59 14.72 -19.65
CA LEU A 37 11.66 15.35 -20.59
C LEU A 37 10.17 15.03 -20.39
N LEU A 38 9.45 16.02 -19.86
CA LEU A 38 8.00 16.14 -19.97
C LEU A 38 7.62 16.33 -21.46
N PRO A 39 6.69 15.54 -22.03
CA PRO A 39 5.88 16.05 -23.13
C PRO A 39 4.80 16.94 -22.55
N ASN A 40 5.00 18.23 -22.76
CA ASN A 40 3.98 19.25 -22.59
C ASN A 40 2.81 18.94 -23.54
N GLY A 41 1.62 18.74 -22.99
CA GLY A 41 0.44 18.38 -23.77
C GLY A 41 -0.81 18.42 -22.90
N THR A 42 -1.37 19.61 -22.75
CA THR A 42 -2.74 19.80 -22.27
C THR A 42 -3.69 19.18 -23.30
N GLN A 43 -3.99 17.89 -23.17
CA GLN A 43 -5.15 17.31 -23.86
C GLN A 43 -6.38 17.65 -23.03
N ALA A 44 -7.16 18.60 -23.55
CA ALA A 44 -8.53 18.81 -23.12
C ALA A 44 -9.27 17.48 -23.18
N TYR A 45 -9.84 17.06 -22.05
CA TYR A 45 -10.77 15.94 -21.98
C TYR A 45 -12.04 16.36 -22.74
N ASN A 46 -12.07 16.12 -24.05
CA ASN A 46 -13.32 16.14 -24.80
C ASN A 46 -14.08 14.88 -24.38
N GLY A 47 -15.19 15.10 -23.66
CA GLY A 47 -16.06 14.02 -23.21
C GLY A 47 -16.73 13.33 -24.39
N GLU A 48 -16.23 12.15 -24.73
CA GLU A 48 -17.06 11.03 -25.19
C GLU A 48 -16.91 9.93 -24.15
N ILE A 49 -17.90 9.84 -23.25
CA ILE A 49 -18.09 8.65 -22.44
C ILE A 49 -18.60 7.58 -23.40
N ALA A 50 -17.70 6.74 -23.90
CA ALA A 50 -18.07 5.51 -24.55
C ALA A 50 -18.63 4.55 -23.48
N GLU A 51 -19.95 4.58 -23.30
CA GLU A 51 -20.72 3.62 -22.50
C GLU A 51 -20.53 2.19 -23.06
N PRO A 52 -19.91 1.24 -22.34
CA PRO A 52 -19.66 -0.12 -22.86
C PRO A 52 -20.90 -1.02 -22.96
N TRP A 53 -22.11 -0.53 -22.64
CA TRP A 53 -23.28 -1.38 -22.38
C TRP A 53 -24.48 -1.14 -23.30
N THR A 54 -24.31 -0.45 -24.44
CA THR A 54 -25.43 -0.25 -25.39
C THR A 54 -25.73 -1.54 -26.16
N GLN A 55 -26.58 -2.35 -25.55
CA GLN A 55 -27.18 -3.56 -26.08
C GLN A 55 -28.19 -3.21 -27.18
N ASN A 56 -27.84 -3.47 -28.45
CA ASN A 56 -28.81 -3.60 -29.53
C ASN A 56 -29.20 -5.08 -29.66
N GLY A 57 -30.48 -5.37 -29.40
CA GLY A 57 -31.07 -6.69 -29.59
C GLY A 57 -31.46 -6.96 -31.04
N ALA A 58 -31.25 -8.20 -31.50
CA ALA A 58 -32.06 -8.85 -32.52
C ALA A 58 -31.75 -10.35 -32.54
N SER A 59 -32.82 -11.14 -32.55
CA SER A 59 -32.89 -12.60 -32.47
C SER A 59 -32.04 -13.34 -33.49
N GLY A 60 -31.46 -14.47 -33.08
CA GLY A 60 -30.84 -15.44 -33.98
C GLY A 60 -29.93 -16.40 -33.25
N ASP A 61 -30.49 -17.53 -32.82
CA ASP A 61 -29.85 -18.82 -32.51
C ASP A 61 -28.31 -18.87 -32.59
N THR A 62 -27.63 -18.45 -31.52
CA THR A 62 -26.19 -18.68 -31.36
C THR A 62 -25.97 -19.81 -30.38
N ASN A 63 -25.57 -20.96 -30.93
CA ASN A 63 -24.83 -22.04 -30.27
C ASN A 63 -24.14 -21.60 -28.95
N LEU A 64 -24.47 -22.28 -27.85
CA LEU A 64 -23.80 -22.21 -26.54
C LEU A 64 -22.37 -22.80 -26.56
N SER A 65 -21.65 -22.61 -27.65
CA SER A 65 -20.32 -23.17 -27.93
C SER A 65 -19.30 -22.09 -28.31
N GLY A 66 -19.63 -20.81 -28.13
CA GLY A 66 -18.77 -19.68 -28.45
C GLY A 66 -18.08 -19.13 -27.20
N SER A 67 -16.78 -19.42 -27.08
CA SER A 67 -15.81 -18.80 -26.15
C SER A 67 -16.17 -18.85 -24.68
N ASP A 68 -15.70 -19.90 -24.00
CA ASP A 68 -15.17 -19.76 -22.64
C ASP A 68 -14.41 -18.43 -22.60
N ALA A 69 -14.91 -17.43 -21.88
CA ALA A 69 -14.20 -16.18 -21.64
C ALA A 69 -12.82 -16.57 -21.14
N GLU A 70 -11.79 -16.38 -21.97
CA GLU A 70 -10.49 -17.01 -21.78
C GLU A 70 -9.88 -16.46 -20.49
N LEU A 71 -10.05 -17.22 -19.41
CA LEU A 71 -9.47 -16.87 -18.12
C LEU A 71 -7.97 -16.78 -18.32
N PRO A 72 -7.30 -15.76 -17.73
CA PRO A 72 -5.86 -15.65 -17.83
C PRO A 72 -5.22 -16.95 -17.32
N GLN A 73 -4.46 -17.61 -18.19
CA GLN A 73 -3.79 -18.86 -17.84
C GLN A 73 -2.61 -18.54 -16.94
N VAL A 74 -2.68 -18.98 -15.68
CA VAL A 74 -1.62 -18.76 -14.70
C VAL A 74 -0.74 -19.98 -14.61
N ASP A 75 0.37 -19.93 -15.35
CA ASP A 75 1.39 -20.98 -15.34
C ASP A 75 2.59 -20.63 -14.43
N ALA A 76 2.61 -19.40 -13.88
CA ALA A 76 3.79 -18.76 -13.26
C ALA A 76 4.40 -19.49 -12.04
N LYS A 77 3.75 -20.54 -11.52
CA LYS A 77 4.24 -21.35 -10.38
C LYS A 77 4.08 -22.85 -10.59
N MET A 78 3.89 -23.30 -11.83
CA MET A 78 3.71 -24.72 -12.13
C MET A 78 5.03 -25.36 -12.57
N ILE A 79 5.28 -26.57 -12.09
CA ILE A 79 6.43 -27.38 -12.51
C ILE A 79 5.89 -28.53 -13.35
N PRO A 80 6.37 -28.70 -14.61
CA PRO A 80 5.94 -29.82 -15.43
C PRO A 80 6.43 -31.13 -14.83
N LEU A 81 5.54 -32.12 -14.78
CA LEU A 81 5.80 -33.43 -14.20
C LEU A 81 7.02 -34.13 -14.82
N SER A 82 7.26 -33.92 -16.11
CA SER A 82 8.42 -34.47 -16.82
C SER A 82 9.74 -34.06 -16.18
N ILE A 83 9.90 -32.79 -15.79
CA ILE A 83 11.12 -32.29 -15.15
C ILE A 83 11.31 -32.95 -13.78
N THR A 84 10.24 -33.10 -13.00
CA THR A 84 10.31 -33.77 -11.68
C THR A 84 10.73 -35.23 -11.82
N ILE A 85 10.16 -35.96 -12.79
CA ILE A 85 10.52 -37.35 -13.06
C ILE A 85 11.99 -37.45 -13.50
N SER A 86 12.41 -36.65 -14.48
CA SER A 86 13.78 -36.65 -14.96
C SER A 86 14.77 -36.32 -13.85
N ARG A 87 14.46 -35.31 -13.01
CA ARG A 87 15.31 -34.97 -11.85
C ARG A 87 15.38 -36.10 -10.84
N LEU A 88 14.27 -36.79 -10.56
CA LEU A 88 14.28 -37.91 -9.62
C LEU A 88 15.11 -39.08 -10.15
N ILE A 89 15.00 -39.41 -11.44
CA ILE A 89 15.81 -40.47 -12.06
C ILE A 89 17.30 -40.11 -12.00
N THR A 90 17.65 -38.88 -12.37
CA THR A 90 19.03 -38.41 -12.27
C THR A 90 19.53 -38.48 -10.84
N TYR A 91 18.73 -38.00 -9.87
CA TYR A 91 19.06 -38.06 -8.46
C TYR A 91 19.31 -39.51 -8.00
N ALA A 92 18.40 -40.43 -8.32
CA ALA A 92 18.52 -41.85 -7.99
C ALA A 92 19.79 -42.48 -8.53
N TYR A 93 20.13 -42.17 -9.80
CA TYR A 93 21.35 -42.64 -10.42
C TYR A 93 22.58 -42.05 -9.74
N THR A 94 22.63 -40.73 -9.52
CA THR A 94 23.78 -40.08 -8.88
C THR A 94 24.02 -40.59 -7.47
N GLU A 95 22.95 -40.79 -6.69
CA GLU A 95 23.04 -41.31 -5.33
C GLU A 95 23.54 -42.76 -5.34
N LEU A 96 23.05 -43.59 -6.27
CA LEU A 96 23.54 -44.96 -6.45
C LEU A 96 25.02 -44.99 -6.82
N VAL A 97 25.46 -44.15 -7.75
CA VAL A 97 26.87 -44.07 -8.14
C VAL A 97 27.73 -43.65 -6.96
N THR A 98 27.32 -42.61 -6.21
CA THR A 98 28.05 -42.19 -5.02
C THR A 98 28.11 -43.28 -3.96
N LEU A 99 27.05 -44.06 -3.80
CA LEU A 99 27.03 -45.21 -2.89
C LEU A 99 28.00 -46.30 -3.35
N VAL A 100 27.99 -46.65 -4.64
CA VAL A 100 28.92 -47.65 -5.21
C VAL A 100 30.37 -47.23 -5.03
N ASP A 101 30.69 -45.94 -5.16
CA ASP A 101 32.04 -45.42 -4.97
C ASP A 101 32.50 -45.43 -3.50
N THR A 102 31.59 -45.26 -2.54
CA THR A 102 31.91 -45.24 -1.10
C THR A 102 31.87 -46.62 -0.43
N LEU A 103 31.14 -47.57 -1.03
CA LEU A 103 30.97 -48.96 -0.60
C LEU A 103 32.25 -49.79 -0.35
N PRO A 104 33.30 -49.74 -1.21
CA PRO A 104 34.51 -50.53 -1.01
C PRO A 104 35.36 -50.07 0.17
N ALA A 105 35.16 -48.83 0.65
CA ALA A 105 35.90 -48.27 1.78
C ALA A 105 35.29 -48.61 3.16
N ARG A 106 34.14 -49.30 3.21
CA ARG A 106 33.36 -49.57 4.44
C ARG A 106 33.42 -51.03 4.89
N THR A 107 33.18 -51.26 6.18
CA THR A 107 33.04 -52.59 6.77
C THR A 107 31.78 -53.29 6.26
N ASP A 108 31.74 -54.62 6.25
CA ASP A 108 30.60 -55.37 5.70
C ASP A 108 29.27 -55.13 6.44
N ALA A 109 29.33 -54.80 7.74
CA ALA A 109 28.15 -54.46 8.55
C ALA A 109 27.60 -53.07 8.15
N ASP A 110 28.48 -52.08 8.02
CA ASP A 110 28.10 -50.73 7.60
C ASP A 110 27.57 -50.74 6.16
N ARG A 111 28.21 -51.51 5.28
CA ARG A 111 27.80 -51.67 3.88
C ARG A 111 26.34 -52.12 3.75
N ARG A 112 25.93 -53.13 4.52
CA ARG A 112 24.56 -53.65 4.49
C ARG A 112 23.55 -52.63 5.02
N SER A 113 23.91 -51.90 6.07
CA SER A 113 23.05 -50.83 6.61
C SER A 113 22.88 -49.68 5.62
N GLU A 114 23.94 -49.29 4.92
CA GLU A 114 23.91 -48.17 3.96
C GLU A 114 23.10 -48.51 2.70
N ILE A 115 23.22 -49.73 2.17
CA ILE A 115 22.39 -50.21 1.05
C ILE A 115 20.91 -50.23 1.44
N LEU A 116 20.59 -50.69 2.65
CA LEU A 116 19.20 -50.72 3.13
C LEU A 116 18.63 -49.30 3.23
N LYS A 117 19.38 -48.37 3.84
CA LYS A 117 18.98 -46.96 3.95
C LYS A 117 18.73 -46.30 2.60
N TYR A 118 19.61 -46.56 1.64
CA TYR A 118 19.44 -46.07 0.26
C TYR A 118 18.16 -46.61 -0.38
N THR A 119 17.90 -47.91 -0.22
CA THR A 119 16.71 -48.55 -0.77
C THR A 119 15.44 -47.97 -0.15
N ASP A 120 15.40 -47.84 1.18
CA ASP A 120 14.27 -47.24 1.90
C ASP A 120 14.00 -45.81 1.41
N HIS A 121 15.04 -44.97 1.35
CA HIS A 121 14.95 -43.60 0.85
C HIS A 121 14.42 -43.52 -0.59
N MET A 122 14.91 -44.39 -1.48
CA MET A 122 14.46 -44.44 -2.86
C MET A 122 12.99 -44.87 -2.97
N THR A 123 12.58 -45.87 -2.19
CA THR A 123 11.18 -46.34 -2.20
C THR A 123 10.22 -45.28 -1.67
N ASP A 124 10.63 -44.48 -0.69
CA ASP A 124 9.86 -43.34 -0.19
C ASP A 124 9.71 -42.25 -1.25
N MET A 125 10.80 -41.92 -1.94
CA MET A 125 10.78 -40.93 -3.02
C MET A 125 9.90 -41.37 -4.19
N LEU A 126 10.00 -42.64 -4.61
CA LEU A 126 9.17 -43.20 -5.68
C LEU A 126 7.70 -43.27 -5.30
N THR A 127 7.39 -43.54 -4.02
CA THR A 127 6.01 -43.52 -3.51
C THR A 127 5.43 -42.10 -3.57
N LYS A 128 6.21 -41.09 -3.18
CA LYS A 128 5.81 -39.67 -3.30
C LYS A 128 5.56 -39.31 -4.77
N LEU A 129 6.43 -39.73 -5.68
CA LEU A 129 6.23 -39.52 -7.12
C LEU A 129 4.96 -40.23 -7.64
N LEU A 130 4.70 -41.46 -7.22
CA LEU A 130 3.50 -42.20 -7.59
C LEU A 130 2.22 -41.47 -7.17
N VAL A 131 2.21 -40.91 -5.96
CA VAL A 131 1.10 -40.07 -5.49
C VAL A 131 0.94 -38.87 -6.42
N LEU A 132 2.01 -38.13 -6.72
CA LEU A 132 1.94 -36.99 -7.65
C LEU A 132 1.41 -37.36 -9.04
N VAL A 133 1.82 -38.51 -9.60
CA VAL A 133 1.32 -39.00 -10.89
C VAL A 133 -0.18 -39.34 -10.83
N ARG A 134 -0.66 -39.90 -9.73
CA ARG A 134 -2.10 -40.15 -9.54
C ARG A 134 -2.89 -38.84 -9.48
N TRP A 135 -2.36 -37.81 -8.83
CA TRP A 135 -2.95 -36.48 -8.77
C TRP A 135 -2.87 -35.71 -10.09
N ALA A 136 -1.84 -35.94 -10.90
CA ALA A 136 -1.67 -35.30 -12.20
C ALA A 136 -2.84 -35.54 -13.17
N LYS A 137 -3.61 -36.62 -12.98
CA LYS A 137 -4.86 -36.86 -13.74
C LYS A 137 -5.91 -35.76 -13.53
N HIS A 138 -5.89 -35.11 -12.37
CA HIS A 138 -6.79 -34.01 -12.01
C HIS A 138 -6.17 -32.63 -12.20
N ALA A 139 -4.97 -32.56 -12.80
CA ALA A 139 -4.30 -31.30 -13.10
C ALA A 139 -5.14 -30.30 -13.92
N PRO A 140 -5.90 -30.68 -14.97
CA PRO A 140 -6.64 -29.68 -15.75
C PRO A 140 -7.79 -29.04 -14.95
N GLN A 141 -8.41 -29.77 -14.03
CA GLN A 141 -9.44 -29.21 -13.14
C GLN A 141 -8.81 -28.25 -12.13
N ILE A 142 -7.68 -28.62 -11.54
CA ILE A 142 -6.93 -27.75 -10.62
C ILE A 142 -6.46 -26.49 -11.34
N GLN A 143 -6.03 -26.60 -12.60
CA GLN A 143 -5.61 -25.45 -13.41
C GLN A 143 -6.75 -24.46 -13.65
N LYS A 144 -7.96 -24.97 -13.93
CA LYS A 144 -9.15 -24.10 -14.03
C LYS A 144 -9.43 -23.36 -12.73
N CYS A 145 -9.39 -24.04 -11.59
CA CYS A 145 -9.56 -23.40 -10.29
C CYS A 145 -8.49 -22.32 -10.03
N GLN A 146 -7.23 -22.59 -10.39
CA GLN A 146 -6.13 -21.64 -10.25
C GLN A 146 -6.33 -20.39 -11.13
N ASN A 147 -6.76 -20.57 -12.38
CA ASN A 147 -7.07 -19.45 -13.28
C ASN A 147 -8.23 -18.60 -12.74
N ILE A 148 -9.26 -19.24 -12.16
CA ILE A 148 -10.38 -18.53 -11.51
C ILE A 148 -9.88 -17.73 -10.30
N ILE A 149 -9.05 -18.33 -9.44
CA ILE A 149 -8.50 -17.64 -8.26
C ILE A 149 -7.69 -16.42 -8.69
N ALA A 150 -6.84 -16.57 -9.69
CA ALA A 150 -6.03 -15.45 -10.20
C ALA A 150 -6.88 -14.34 -10.81
N TYR A 151 -7.96 -14.70 -11.52
CA TYR A 151 -8.91 -13.73 -12.04
C TYR A 151 -9.60 -12.96 -10.90
N LEU A 152 -10.09 -13.66 -9.88
CA LEU A 152 -10.70 -13.03 -8.71
C LEU A 152 -9.72 -12.13 -7.94
N ASP A 153 -8.46 -12.54 -7.82
CA ASP A 153 -7.40 -11.71 -7.23
C ASP A 153 -7.17 -10.43 -8.04
N SER A 154 -7.13 -10.53 -9.37
CA SER A 154 -7.02 -9.36 -10.25
C SER A 154 -8.20 -8.39 -10.08
N GLN A 155 -9.43 -8.91 -9.97
CA GLN A 155 -10.62 -8.12 -9.71
C GLN A 155 -10.56 -7.41 -8.35
N ASN A 156 -10.11 -8.12 -7.32
CA ASN A 156 -9.95 -7.51 -6.00
C ASN A 156 -8.94 -6.35 -6.06
N ARG A 157 -7.82 -6.52 -6.76
CA ARG A 157 -6.84 -5.44 -6.97
C ARG A 157 -7.42 -4.26 -7.73
N TYR A 158 -8.31 -4.48 -8.70
CA TYR A 158 -9.00 -3.37 -9.38
C TYR A 158 -9.89 -2.58 -8.43
N PHE A 159 -10.56 -3.22 -7.46
CA PHE A 159 -11.32 -2.50 -6.44
C PHE A 159 -10.43 -1.65 -5.55
N ASP A 160 -9.29 -2.19 -5.10
CA ASP A 160 -8.32 -1.45 -4.30
C ASP A 160 -7.80 -0.23 -5.08
N CYS A 161 -7.39 -0.42 -6.34
CA CYS A 161 -6.95 0.67 -7.20
C CYS A 161 -8.05 1.71 -7.48
N ALA A 162 -9.31 1.28 -7.62
CA ALA A 162 -10.43 2.20 -7.80
C ALA A 162 -10.63 3.09 -6.57
N VAL A 163 -10.59 2.49 -5.36
CA VAL A 163 -10.68 3.24 -4.10
C VAL A 163 -9.52 4.24 -3.99
N ASP A 164 -8.29 3.81 -4.28
CA ASP A 164 -7.12 4.68 -4.25
C ASP A 164 -7.23 5.83 -5.28
N SER A 165 -7.75 5.55 -6.47
CA SER A 165 -7.93 6.56 -7.52
C SER A 165 -8.95 7.64 -7.12
N ILE A 166 -10.05 7.23 -6.49
CA ILE A 166 -11.09 8.15 -5.99
C ILE A 166 -10.53 8.97 -4.83
N TYR A 167 -9.77 8.33 -3.94
CA TYR A 167 -9.12 9.03 -2.83
C TYR A 167 -8.09 10.05 -3.31
N ALA A 168 -7.28 9.70 -4.31
CA ALA A 168 -6.34 10.62 -4.95
C ALA A 168 -7.07 11.81 -5.63
N ALA A 169 -8.21 11.56 -6.29
CA ALA A 169 -9.05 12.61 -6.84
C ALA A 169 -9.61 13.53 -5.74
N PHE A 170 -10.07 12.96 -4.62
CA PHE A 170 -10.52 13.73 -3.46
C PHE A 170 -9.39 14.61 -2.89
N MET A 171 -8.17 14.08 -2.77
CA MET A 171 -7.02 14.83 -2.25
C MET A 171 -6.54 15.95 -3.17
N SER A 172 -6.74 15.83 -4.48
CA SER A 172 -6.38 16.86 -5.47
C SER A 172 -7.47 17.92 -5.66
N MET A 173 -8.73 17.62 -5.32
CA MET A 173 -9.87 18.54 -5.48
C MET A 173 -9.72 19.91 -4.79
N PRO A 174 -9.12 20.05 -3.57
CA PRO A 174 -8.90 21.35 -2.96
C PRO A 174 -8.06 22.30 -3.82
N GLY A 175 -7.15 21.79 -4.65
CA GLY A 175 -6.36 22.59 -5.59
C GLY A 175 -7.15 23.09 -6.81
N VAL A 176 -8.23 22.40 -7.18
CA VAL A 176 -9.15 22.81 -8.25
C VAL A 176 -10.11 23.90 -7.78
N ARG A 177 -10.43 23.91 -6.47
CA ARG A 177 -11.32 24.93 -5.88
C ARG A 177 -10.54 26.21 -5.62
N MET A 178 -10.94 27.30 -6.27
CA MET A 178 -10.47 28.63 -5.88
C MET A 178 -11.08 29.00 -4.53
N ARG A 179 -10.24 29.41 -3.58
CA ARG A 179 -10.69 29.94 -2.29
C ARG A 179 -11.34 31.31 -2.49
N ASN A 180 -12.36 31.64 -1.70
CA ASN A 180 -12.95 32.98 -1.72
C ASN A 180 -11.87 34.05 -1.47
N TYR A 181 -11.83 35.08 -2.32
CA TYR A 181 -10.84 36.14 -2.25
C TYR A 181 -11.19 37.14 -1.14
N ASP A 182 -10.19 37.62 -0.42
CA ASP A 182 -10.35 38.59 0.67
C ASP A 182 -10.39 40.03 0.12
N VAL A 183 -11.47 40.35 -0.60
CA VAL A 183 -11.65 41.65 -1.27
C VAL A 183 -11.78 42.79 -0.26
N GLY A 184 -12.37 42.52 0.91
CA GLY A 184 -12.54 43.53 1.97
C GLY A 184 -11.20 44.02 2.51
N ASN A 185 -10.31 43.10 2.87
CA ASN A 185 -8.99 43.49 3.35
C ASN A 185 -8.09 44.05 2.24
N ALA A 186 -8.25 43.59 1.00
CA ALA A 186 -7.58 44.19 -0.15
C ALA A 186 -7.98 45.66 -0.33
N ALA A 187 -9.27 46.00 -0.18
CA ALA A 187 -9.76 47.37 -0.24
C ALA A 187 -9.24 48.23 0.93
N GLU A 188 -9.14 47.66 2.13
CA GLU A 188 -8.53 48.34 3.28
C GLU A 188 -7.04 48.63 3.07
N ILE A 189 -6.26 47.66 2.56
CA ILE A 189 -4.85 47.89 2.22
C ILE A 189 -4.72 48.95 1.13
N LEU A 190 -5.60 48.93 0.11
CA LEU A 190 -5.56 49.91 -0.97
C LEU A 190 -5.86 51.33 -0.49
N SER A 191 -6.83 51.48 0.42
CA SER A 191 -7.26 52.79 0.93
C SER A 191 -6.39 53.33 2.06
N THR A 192 -5.91 52.46 2.97
CA THR A 192 -5.17 52.86 4.18
C THR A 192 -3.69 52.53 4.14
N GLY A 193 -3.23 51.79 3.12
CA GLY A 193 -1.85 51.33 2.96
C GLY A 193 -1.41 50.27 3.96
N SER A 194 -2.27 49.82 4.87
CA SER A 194 -1.91 48.92 5.97
C SER A 194 -3.06 48.00 6.38
N TYR A 195 -2.73 46.77 6.75
CA TYR A 195 -3.70 45.74 7.12
C TYR A 195 -4.14 45.91 8.58
N GLN A 196 -5.39 46.34 8.81
CA GLN A 196 -5.88 46.69 10.15
C GLN A 196 -6.30 45.49 11.01
N ARG A 197 -6.67 44.37 10.38
CA ARG A 197 -7.18 43.17 11.05
C ARG A 197 -6.08 42.18 11.45
N LEU A 198 -4.84 42.65 11.56
CA LEU A 198 -3.71 41.79 11.91
C LEU A 198 -3.83 41.32 13.37
N PRO A 199 -3.68 40.01 13.65
CA PRO A 199 -3.55 39.54 15.02
C PRO A 199 -2.44 40.29 15.76
N VAL A 200 -2.78 40.87 16.92
CA VAL A 200 -1.89 41.73 17.74
C VAL A 200 -0.58 41.02 18.11
N ALA A 201 -0.59 39.68 18.12
CA ALA A 201 0.60 38.86 18.36
C ALA A 201 1.74 39.12 17.36
N ILE A 202 1.43 39.38 16.08
CA ILE A 202 2.44 39.61 15.04
C ILE A 202 3.08 41.00 15.20
N LYS A 203 2.32 41.98 15.70
CA LYS A 203 2.82 43.33 16.00
C LYS A 203 3.90 43.34 17.09
N ARG A 204 3.99 42.27 17.91
CA ARG A 204 5.02 42.10 18.93
C ARG A 204 6.35 41.56 18.39
N MET A 205 6.34 40.88 17.24
CA MET A 205 7.55 40.37 16.58
C MET A 205 8.24 41.43 15.71
N VAL A 206 7.50 42.43 15.24
CA VAL A 206 8.07 43.55 14.47
C VAL A 206 8.61 44.60 15.44
N PRO A 207 9.88 45.06 15.29
CA PRO A 207 10.41 46.15 16.11
C PRO A 207 9.50 47.38 16.04
N PRO A 208 9.17 48.02 17.19
CA PRO A 208 8.30 49.19 17.18
C PRO A 208 8.91 50.30 16.32
N PRO A 209 8.08 51.10 15.62
CA PRO A 209 8.57 52.20 14.81
C PRO A 209 9.39 53.16 15.69
N LYS A 210 10.49 53.67 15.13
CA LYS A 210 11.37 54.60 15.85
C LYS A 210 10.56 55.83 16.30
N LEU A 211 10.66 56.17 17.59
CA LEU A 211 9.99 57.33 18.18
C LEU A 211 10.36 58.61 17.43
N SER A 212 9.37 59.45 17.17
CA SER A 212 9.60 60.76 16.56
C SER A 212 10.36 61.67 17.53
N LYS A 213 11.25 62.53 17.02
CA LYS A 213 12.07 63.45 17.84
C LYS A 213 11.22 64.33 18.78
N HIS A 214 9.98 64.65 18.37
CA HIS A 214 9.02 65.39 19.18
C HIS A 214 8.60 64.59 20.43
N GLN A 215 8.23 63.32 20.23
CA GLN A 215 7.80 62.44 21.32
C GLN A 215 8.93 62.19 22.32
N VAL A 216 10.18 62.09 21.84
CA VAL A 216 11.34 61.95 22.73
C VAL A 216 11.51 63.18 23.62
N ARG A 217 11.36 64.39 23.06
CA ARG A 217 11.47 65.64 23.83
C ARG A 217 10.38 65.73 24.90
N GLU A 218 9.15 65.43 24.54
CA GLU A 218 8.01 65.43 25.46
C GLU A 218 8.19 64.41 26.59
N THR A 219 8.66 63.19 26.28
CA THR A 219 8.95 62.20 27.32
C THR A 219 10.12 62.59 28.22
N LEU A 220 11.14 63.27 27.68
CA LEU A 220 12.28 63.75 28.46
C LEU A 220 11.87 64.86 29.44
N GLU A 221 11.01 65.78 28.98
CA GLU A 221 10.46 66.84 29.81
C GLU A 221 9.55 66.27 30.91
N ALA A 222 8.72 65.28 30.60
CA ALA A 222 7.89 64.57 31.58
C ALA A 222 8.74 63.85 32.64
N ILE A 223 9.82 63.17 32.23
CA ILE A 223 10.75 62.52 33.17
C ILE A 223 11.47 63.58 34.02
N SER A 224 11.95 64.66 33.40
CA SER A 224 12.59 65.77 34.13
C SER A 224 11.64 66.43 35.13
N GLY A 225 10.34 66.47 34.85
CA GLY A 225 9.31 66.97 35.76
C GLY A 225 9.01 66.02 36.93
N ILE A 226 9.23 64.72 36.78
CA ILE A 226 9.04 63.72 37.85
C ILE A 226 10.25 63.65 38.79
N ILE A 227 11.46 63.91 38.27
CA ILE A 227 12.70 63.86 39.05
C ILE A 227 12.90 65.10 39.94
N ARG A 228 12.20 66.20 39.65
CA ARG A 228 12.29 67.47 40.38
C ARG A 228 11.31 67.54 41.55
#